data_AF-A0A0C3CLR0-F1
#
_entry.id   AF-A0A0C3CLR0-F1
#
_cell.length_a   1.000
_cell.length_b   1.000
_cell.length_c   1.000
_cell.angle_alpha   90.00
_cell.angle_beta   90.00
_cell.angle_gamma   90.00
#
_symmetry.space_group_name_H-M   'P 1'
#
loop_
_entity.id
_entity.type
_entity.pdbx_description
1 polymer ?
#
loop_
_entity_poly.entity_id
_entity_poly.type
_entity_poly.pdbx_seq_one_letter_code
_entity_poly.pdbx_strand_id
1 'polypeptide(L)'
;MKNALIRGLNAIYAVAPKIKASHPAFQHFLEYIEVVCEMIMLHLQGDEVFLESLSQKCTGYRWVANKNITSLQNPLNALRQLVSEWKRNGNSYQASRLQSSLSSMEDLLVDVLRKQVAKLRGDALPESVSNSDLHSLIIGNMIWLGTNSDISILLPFCMSHHDPRTSQFWPPITADAIAAMPELVKAHPNIWKFAPFNPVTKAANKSF
;
A
#
# COMPACT_ATOMS: atom_id res chain seq x y z
N MET A 1 -2.41 -4.08 -6.35
CA MET A 1 -2.23 -3.04 -5.30
C MET A 1 -1.08 -2.06 -5.53
N LYS A 2 -0.02 -2.41 -6.27
CA LYS A 2 1.18 -1.55 -6.47
C LYS A 2 0.89 -0.06 -6.81
N ASN A 3 0.02 0.21 -7.79
CA ASN A 3 -0.36 1.60 -8.13
C ASN A 3 -1.10 2.33 -7.01
N ALA A 4 -1.90 1.62 -6.20
CA ALA A 4 -2.60 2.20 -5.06
C ALA A 4 -1.61 2.64 -3.97
N LEU A 5 -0.56 1.85 -3.72
CA LEU A 5 0.51 2.20 -2.78
C LEU A 5 1.27 3.46 -3.23
N ILE A 6 1.65 3.53 -4.51
CA ILE A 6 2.30 4.72 -5.09
C ILE A 6 1.39 5.95 -4.94
N ARG A 7 0.10 5.82 -5.21
CA ARG A 7 -0.86 6.92 -5.01
C ARG A 7 -0.95 7.37 -3.55
N GLY A 8 -0.83 6.47 -2.58
CA GLY A 8 -0.78 6.81 -1.16
C GLY A 8 0.44 7.66 -0.83
N LEU A 9 1.63 7.27 -1.32
CA LEU A 9 2.86 8.06 -1.15
C LEU A 9 2.77 9.43 -1.83
N ASN A 10 2.20 9.50 -3.04
CA ASN A 10 2.00 10.76 -3.75
C ASN A 10 1.05 11.69 -2.99
N ALA A 11 -0.01 11.14 -2.37
CA ALA A 11 -0.91 11.92 -1.53
C ALA A 11 -0.19 12.51 -0.32
N ILE A 12 0.66 11.72 0.36
CA ILE A 12 1.50 12.22 1.47
C ILE A 12 2.42 13.34 0.97
N TYR A 13 3.13 13.13 -0.13
CA TYR A 13 4.07 14.10 -0.70
C TYR A 13 3.38 15.44 -1.01
N ALA A 14 2.17 15.40 -1.58
CA ALA A 14 1.39 16.56 -1.95
C ALA A 14 0.79 17.33 -0.75
N VAL A 15 0.43 16.61 0.31
CA VAL A 15 -0.19 17.17 1.53
C VAL A 15 0.87 17.71 2.50
N ALA A 16 2.05 17.11 2.55
CA ALA A 16 3.13 17.46 3.47
C ALA A 16 3.40 18.98 3.63
N PRO A 17 3.56 19.79 2.55
CA PRO A 17 3.86 21.22 2.69
C PRO A 17 2.67 22.06 3.17
N LYS A 18 1.45 21.51 3.12
CA LYS A 18 0.20 22.22 3.43
C LYS A 18 -0.21 22.07 4.89
N ILE A 19 0.31 21.04 5.57
CA ILE A 19 0.02 20.76 6.96
C ILE A 19 1.20 21.22 7.82
N LYS A 20 0.92 22.07 8.81
CA LYS A 20 1.86 22.48 9.85
C LYS A 20 1.56 21.73 11.16
N ALA A 21 2.50 21.73 12.10
CA ALA A 21 2.31 21.13 13.43
C ALA A 21 1.07 21.65 14.17
N SER A 22 0.72 22.93 13.96
CA SER A 22 -0.46 23.57 14.54
C SER A 22 -1.77 23.31 13.77
N HIS A 23 -1.71 22.63 12.63
CA HIS A 23 -2.88 22.38 11.80
C HIS A 23 -3.83 21.38 12.50
N PRO A 24 -5.15 21.61 12.56
CA PRO A 24 -6.09 20.71 13.26
C PRO A 24 -6.06 19.26 12.77
N ALA A 25 -5.68 19.06 11.50
CA ALA A 25 -5.58 17.73 10.89
C ALA A 25 -4.20 17.07 11.02
N PHE A 26 -3.24 17.68 11.74
CA PHE A 26 -1.85 17.22 11.78
C PHE A 26 -1.71 15.79 12.31
N GLN A 27 -2.32 15.46 13.45
CA GLN A 27 -2.23 14.12 14.03
C GLN A 27 -2.82 13.05 13.09
N HIS A 28 -3.97 13.34 12.48
CA HIS A 28 -4.59 12.43 11.51
C HIS A 28 -3.78 12.25 10.23
N PHE A 29 -3.02 13.27 9.83
CA PHE A 29 -2.09 13.14 8.70
C PHE A 29 -0.95 12.19 9.05
N LEU A 30 -0.39 12.29 10.26
CA LEU A 30 0.63 11.36 10.73
C LEU A 30 0.10 9.91 10.82
N GLU A 31 -1.11 9.72 11.33
CA GLU A 31 -1.80 8.41 11.33
C GLU A 31 -1.98 7.86 9.91
N TYR A 32 -2.36 8.70 8.95
CA TYR A 32 -2.47 8.30 7.55
C TYR A 32 -1.12 7.86 6.95
N ILE A 33 -0.02 8.53 7.31
CA ILE A 33 1.32 8.11 6.86
C ILE A 33 1.68 6.73 7.42
N GLU A 34 1.38 6.47 8.71
CA GLU A 34 1.59 5.15 9.33
C GLU A 34 0.81 4.07 8.57
N VAL A 35 -0.47 4.31 8.28
CA VAL A 35 -1.31 3.39 7.49
C VAL A 35 -0.71 3.11 6.11
N VAL A 36 -0.26 4.13 5.38
CA VAL A 36 0.38 3.92 4.07
C VAL A 36 1.65 3.07 4.22
N CYS A 37 2.49 3.33 5.22
CA CYS A 37 3.69 2.55 5.47
C CYS A 37 3.38 1.09 5.81
N GLU A 38 2.35 0.85 6.64
CA GLU A 38 1.89 -0.49 7.00
C GLU A 38 1.32 -1.23 5.81
N MET A 39 0.54 -0.57 4.95
CA MET A 39 0.02 -1.18 3.72
C MET A 39 1.13 -1.53 2.72
N ILE A 40 2.20 -0.73 2.64
CA ILE A 40 3.37 -1.08 1.83
C ILE A 40 4.06 -2.32 2.42
N MET A 41 4.31 -2.34 3.73
CA MET A 41 4.96 -3.47 4.38
C MET A 41 4.16 -4.77 4.21
N LEU A 42 2.85 -4.70 4.49
CA LEU A 42 1.90 -5.80 4.31
C LEU A 42 1.94 -6.33 2.87
N HIS A 43 1.94 -5.43 1.87
CA HIS A 43 2.00 -5.84 0.47
C HIS A 43 3.31 -6.55 0.13
N LEU A 44 4.44 -6.04 0.61
CA LEU A 44 5.75 -6.64 0.33
C LEU A 44 5.87 -8.02 0.99
N GLN A 45 5.35 -8.18 2.22
CA GLN A 45 5.28 -9.48 2.91
C GLN A 45 4.36 -10.47 2.19
N GLY A 46 3.17 -10.04 1.75
CA GLY A 46 2.26 -10.88 0.98
C GLY A 46 2.87 -11.32 -0.37
N ASP A 47 3.59 -10.41 -1.05
CA ASP A 47 4.32 -10.75 -2.26
C ASP A 47 5.44 -11.79 -1.99
N GLU A 48 6.14 -11.71 -0.86
CA GLU A 48 7.15 -12.71 -0.49
C GLU A 48 6.52 -14.10 -0.25
N VAL A 49 5.43 -14.17 0.52
CA VAL A 49 4.69 -15.42 0.76
C VAL A 49 4.18 -16.01 -0.56
N PHE A 50 3.64 -15.18 -1.45
CA PHE A 50 3.19 -15.61 -2.77
C PHE A 50 4.35 -16.15 -3.62
N LEU A 51 5.47 -15.43 -3.68
CA LEU A 51 6.64 -15.81 -4.48
C LEU A 51 7.32 -17.06 -3.92
N GLU A 52 7.39 -17.22 -2.60
CA GLU A 52 7.89 -18.43 -1.95
C GLU A 52 7.03 -19.63 -2.32
N SER A 53 5.70 -19.49 -2.21
CA SER A 53 4.75 -20.53 -2.59
C SER A 53 4.84 -20.89 -4.08
N LEU A 54 4.99 -19.89 -4.96
CA LEU A 54 5.22 -20.08 -6.38
C LEU A 54 6.55 -20.79 -6.65
N SER A 55 7.61 -20.49 -5.88
CA SER A 55 8.93 -21.10 -6.06
C SER A 55 8.96 -22.60 -5.79
N GLN A 56 8.04 -23.10 -4.95
CA GLN A 56 7.84 -24.53 -4.71
C GLN A 56 7.26 -25.24 -5.94
N LYS A 57 6.51 -24.52 -6.78
CA LYS A 57 5.92 -25.02 -8.04
C LYS A 57 6.82 -24.77 -9.24
N CYS A 58 7.66 -23.73 -9.19
CA CYS A 58 8.60 -23.37 -10.25
C CYS A 58 9.93 -22.84 -9.68
N THR A 59 11.00 -23.59 -9.87
CA THR A 59 12.35 -23.26 -9.38
C THR A 59 12.90 -21.93 -9.90
N GLY A 60 12.40 -21.44 -11.06
CA GLY A 60 12.76 -20.14 -11.64
C GLY A 60 12.41 -18.91 -10.77
N TYR A 61 11.56 -19.08 -9.74
CA TYR A 61 11.14 -17.99 -8.84
C TYR A 61 11.89 -17.96 -7.49
N ARG A 62 12.74 -18.96 -7.20
CA ARG A 62 13.41 -19.11 -5.89
C ARG A 62 14.30 -17.92 -5.48
N TRP A 63 14.84 -17.18 -6.44
CA TRP A 63 15.74 -16.04 -6.17
C TRP A 63 15.01 -14.72 -5.91
N VAL A 64 13.74 -14.59 -6.30
CA VAL A 64 13.02 -13.31 -6.28
C VAL A 64 12.45 -12.97 -4.89
N ALA A 65 12.18 -13.97 -4.05
CA ALA A 65 11.59 -13.77 -2.72
C ALA A 65 12.52 -12.99 -1.77
N ASN A 66 13.80 -13.38 -1.65
CA ASN A 66 14.67 -12.95 -0.55
C ASN A 66 15.22 -11.51 -0.58
N LYS A 67 14.99 -10.69 -1.61
CA LYS A 67 15.66 -9.37 -1.73
C LYS A 67 14.76 -8.15 -1.67
N ASN A 68 13.47 -8.31 -1.92
CA ASN A 68 12.58 -7.15 -2.12
C ASN A 68 12.27 -6.45 -0.79
N ILE A 69 11.88 -7.20 0.25
CA ILE A 69 11.53 -6.64 1.56
C ILE A 69 12.74 -5.98 2.21
N THR A 70 13.87 -6.68 2.28
CA THR A 70 15.05 -6.20 3.03
C THR A 70 15.53 -4.84 2.55
N SER A 71 15.41 -4.58 1.24
CA SER A 71 15.81 -3.29 0.67
C SER A 71 14.91 -2.13 1.12
N LEU A 72 13.58 -2.34 1.14
CA LEU A 72 12.60 -1.31 1.48
C LEU A 72 12.31 -1.21 2.98
N GLN A 73 12.66 -2.24 3.76
CA GLN A 73 12.37 -2.30 5.17
C GLN A 73 13.06 -1.18 5.95
N ASN A 74 14.34 -0.92 5.69
CA ASN A 74 15.09 0.11 6.40
C ASN A 74 14.54 1.52 6.13
N PRO A 75 14.32 1.95 4.87
CA PRO A 75 13.74 3.26 4.61
C PRO A 75 12.31 3.43 5.15
N LEU A 76 11.45 2.39 5.06
CA LEU A 76 10.11 2.45 5.63
C LEU A 76 10.13 2.57 7.16
N ASN A 77 11.02 1.83 7.83
CA ASN A 77 11.21 1.94 9.27
C ASN A 77 11.73 3.33 9.67
N ALA A 78 12.67 3.90 8.90
CA ALA A 78 13.15 5.26 9.13
C ALA A 78 12.01 6.28 9.00
N LEU A 79 11.16 6.16 7.97
CA LEU A 79 9.99 7.03 7.84
C LEU A 79 9.01 6.87 9.01
N ARG A 80 8.71 5.65 9.46
CA ARG A 80 7.85 5.41 10.64
C ARG A 80 8.44 5.99 11.93
N GLN A 81 9.76 5.94 12.08
CA GLN A 81 10.46 6.58 13.20
C GLN A 81 10.31 8.09 13.16
N LEU A 82 10.46 8.73 11.99
CA LEU A 82 10.20 10.17 11.83
C LEU A 82 8.77 10.54 12.22
N VAL A 83 7.79 9.78 11.75
CA VAL A 83 6.39 10.01 12.09
C VAL A 83 6.16 9.85 13.59
N SER A 84 6.74 8.83 14.21
CA SER A 84 6.67 8.63 15.67
C SER A 84 7.31 9.79 16.44
N GLU A 85 8.44 10.32 15.97
CA GLU A 85 9.07 11.52 16.53
C GLU A 85 8.13 12.72 16.46
N TRP A 86 7.49 12.96 15.32
CA TRP A 86 6.57 14.08 15.11
C TRP A 86 5.27 13.95 15.88
N LYS A 87 4.77 12.73 16.11
CA LYS A 87 3.61 12.48 16.98
C LYS A 87 3.92 12.88 18.42
N ARG A 88 5.12 12.57 18.92
CA ARG A 88 5.57 12.98 20.27
C ARG A 88 5.89 14.46 20.37
N ASN A 89 6.48 15.03 19.33
CA ASN A 89 6.88 16.44 19.29
C ASN A 89 6.52 17.06 17.94
N GLY A 90 5.30 17.60 17.82
CA GLY A 90 4.84 18.21 16.57
C GLY A 90 5.75 19.34 16.09
N ASN A 91 6.41 20.06 16.99
CA ASN A 91 7.28 21.20 16.64
C ASN A 91 8.54 20.78 15.87
N SER A 92 8.93 19.50 15.89
CA SER A 92 10.05 18.99 15.09
C SER A 92 9.65 18.59 13.66
N TYR A 93 8.36 18.72 13.31
CA TYR A 93 7.87 18.44 11.96
C TYR A 93 8.46 19.38 10.93
N GLN A 94 8.98 18.80 9.85
CA GLN A 94 9.50 19.53 8.71
C GLN A 94 9.01 18.85 7.43
N ALA A 95 8.16 19.54 6.68
CA ALA A 95 7.61 19.02 5.42
C ALA A 95 8.71 18.62 4.43
N SER A 96 9.80 19.40 4.36
CA SER A 96 10.96 19.09 3.52
C SER A 96 11.65 17.80 3.94
N ARG A 97 11.79 17.53 5.25
CA ARG A 97 12.37 16.26 5.76
C ARG A 97 11.50 15.06 5.38
N LEU A 98 10.18 15.20 5.46
CA LEU A 98 9.23 14.17 4.98
C LEU A 98 9.38 13.92 3.48
N GLN A 99 9.35 14.99 2.66
CA GLN A 99 9.49 14.88 1.22
C GLN A 99 10.83 14.27 0.82
N SER A 100 11.94 14.68 1.43
CA SER A 100 13.26 14.08 1.21
C SER A 100 13.29 12.59 1.56
N SER A 101 12.65 12.20 2.67
CA SER A 101 12.51 10.79 3.05
C SER A 101 11.75 9.99 1.99
N LEU A 102 10.64 10.54 1.46
CA LEU A 102 9.86 9.90 0.41
C LEU A 102 10.65 9.77 -0.90
N SER A 103 11.31 10.86 -1.34
CA SER A 103 12.13 10.86 -2.56
C SER A 103 13.31 9.90 -2.46
N SER A 104 13.92 9.75 -1.28
CA SER A 104 15.01 8.78 -1.09
C SER A 104 14.58 7.30 -1.25
N MET A 105 13.29 7.02 -1.11
CA MET A 105 12.72 5.68 -1.28
C MET A 105 12.18 5.42 -2.68
N GLU A 106 11.98 6.46 -3.48
CA GLU A 106 11.25 6.39 -4.75
C GLU A 106 11.89 5.41 -5.72
N ASP A 107 13.17 5.62 -6.04
CA ASP A 107 13.90 4.78 -6.99
C ASP A 107 13.90 3.31 -6.57
N LEU A 108 14.10 3.08 -5.27
CA LEU A 108 14.14 1.73 -4.71
C LEU A 108 12.78 1.04 -4.80
N LEU A 109 11.71 1.76 -4.44
CA LEU A 109 10.35 1.23 -4.52
C LEU A 109 9.98 0.93 -5.97
N VAL A 110 10.23 1.88 -6.88
CA VAL A 110 9.94 1.72 -8.31
C VAL A 110 10.70 0.53 -8.90
N ASP A 111 11.97 0.37 -8.56
CA ASP A 111 12.79 -0.75 -9.00
C ASP A 111 12.23 -2.10 -8.52
N VAL A 112 11.93 -2.23 -7.21
CA VAL A 112 11.33 -3.45 -6.64
C VAL A 112 10.00 -3.77 -7.32
N LEU A 113 9.09 -2.79 -7.41
CA LEU A 113 7.77 -2.99 -7.99
C LEU A 113 7.84 -3.38 -9.48
N ARG A 114 8.73 -2.74 -10.26
CA ARG A 114 8.94 -3.08 -11.67
C ARG A 114 9.52 -4.48 -11.85
N LYS A 115 10.51 -4.87 -11.04
CA LYS A 115 11.09 -6.21 -11.06
C LYS A 115 10.05 -7.28 -10.76
N GLN A 116 9.21 -7.06 -9.76
CA GLN A 116 8.10 -7.97 -9.44
C GLN A 116 7.10 -8.07 -10.58
N VAL A 117 6.66 -6.93 -11.16
CA VAL A 117 5.72 -6.93 -12.29
C VAL A 117 6.30 -7.67 -13.49
N ALA A 118 7.56 -7.41 -13.86
CA ALA A 118 8.20 -8.06 -15.01
C ALA A 118 8.25 -9.59 -14.87
N LYS A 119 8.34 -10.11 -13.64
CA LYS A 119 8.37 -11.55 -13.34
C LYS A 119 6.99 -12.20 -13.31
N LEU A 120 5.92 -11.43 -13.18
CA LEU A 120 4.54 -11.93 -13.08
C LEU A 120 3.69 -11.58 -14.31
N ARG A 121 4.33 -11.19 -15.41
CA ARG A 121 3.63 -11.05 -16.70
C ARG A 121 3.26 -12.42 -17.25
N GLY A 122 2.15 -12.49 -17.99
CA GLY A 122 1.65 -13.75 -18.57
C GLY A 122 2.65 -14.46 -19.48
N ASP A 123 3.49 -13.70 -20.19
CA ASP A 123 4.58 -14.22 -21.04
C ASP A 123 5.84 -14.65 -20.26
N ALA A 124 5.94 -14.25 -18.99
CA ALA A 124 7.03 -14.63 -18.09
C ALA A 124 6.67 -15.80 -17.16
N LEU A 125 5.38 -16.14 -17.07
CA LEU A 125 4.92 -17.28 -16.28
C LEU A 125 5.28 -18.59 -17.01
N PRO A 126 5.98 -19.52 -16.34
CA PRO A 126 6.32 -20.80 -16.93
C PRO A 126 5.07 -21.63 -17.20
N GLU A 127 5.06 -22.33 -18.34
CA GLU A 127 3.99 -23.26 -18.72
C GLU A 127 3.77 -24.39 -17.69
N SER A 128 4.75 -24.65 -16.83
CA SER A 128 4.66 -25.62 -15.74
C SER A 128 3.69 -25.23 -14.63
N VAL A 129 3.25 -23.97 -14.56
CA VAL A 129 2.28 -23.49 -13.57
C VAL A 129 0.90 -23.52 -14.20
N SER A 130 0.05 -24.47 -13.79
CA SER A 130 -1.31 -24.56 -14.28
C SER A 130 -2.14 -23.34 -13.87
N ASN A 131 -3.18 -23.01 -14.65
CA ASN A 131 -4.13 -21.95 -14.29
C ASN A 131 -4.79 -22.20 -12.92
N SER A 132 -5.08 -23.47 -12.59
CA SER A 132 -5.62 -23.87 -11.29
C SER A 132 -4.64 -23.66 -10.14
N ASP A 133 -3.36 -23.96 -10.33
CA ASP A 133 -2.33 -23.68 -9.32
C ASP A 133 -2.19 -22.17 -9.10
N LEU A 134 -2.10 -21.40 -10.19
CA LEU A 134 -1.98 -19.94 -10.12
C LEU A 134 -3.19 -19.31 -9.40
N HIS A 135 -4.40 -19.75 -9.74
CA HIS A 135 -5.62 -19.29 -9.07
C HIS A 135 -5.60 -19.61 -7.57
N SER A 136 -5.14 -20.81 -7.20
CA SER A 136 -5.02 -21.23 -5.80
C SER A 136 -3.98 -20.41 -5.04
N LEU A 137 -2.84 -20.07 -5.66
CA LEU A 137 -1.83 -19.19 -5.10
C LEU A 137 -2.36 -17.76 -4.89
N ILE A 138 -3.14 -17.24 -5.85
CA ILE A 138 -3.78 -15.92 -5.73
C ILE A 138 -4.77 -15.90 -4.56
N ILE A 139 -5.65 -16.91 -4.45
CA ILE A 139 -6.58 -17.05 -3.32
C ILE A 139 -5.82 -17.14 -2.00
N GLY A 140 -4.78 -17.97 -1.93
CA GLY A 140 -3.94 -18.10 -0.74
C GLY A 140 -3.35 -16.76 -0.29
N ASN A 141 -2.84 -15.96 -1.23
CA ASN A 141 -2.31 -14.63 -0.93
C ASN A 141 -3.41 -13.65 -0.48
N MET A 142 -4.60 -13.70 -1.09
CA MET A 142 -5.74 -12.88 -0.64
C MET A 142 -6.18 -13.23 0.79
N ILE A 143 -6.24 -14.51 1.12
CA ILE A 143 -6.52 -14.98 2.49
C ILE A 143 -5.44 -14.48 3.44
N TRP A 144 -4.16 -14.65 3.09
CA TRP A 144 -3.04 -14.20 3.91
C TRP A 144 -3.09 -12.70 4.18
N LEU A 145 -3.35 -11.87 3.16
CA LEU A 145 -3.51 -10.43 3.33
C LEU A 145 -4.69 -10.11 4.26
N GLY A 146 -5.82 -10.81 4.11
CA GLY A 146 -7.00 -10.61 4.95
C GLY A 146 -6.80 -11.01 6.41
N THR A 147 -5.98 -12.03 6.70
CA THR A 147 -5.71 -12.48 8.07
C THR A 147 -4.59 -11.70 8.75
N ASN A 148 -3.69 -11.07 7.99
CA ASN A 148 -2.56 -10.29 8.50
C ASN A 148 -2.81 -8.77 8.46
N SER A 149 -4.06 -8.34 8.29
CA SER A 149 -4.41 -6.92 8.26
C SER A 149 -5.69 -6.63 9.01
N ASP A 150 -5.82 -5.39 9.47
CA ASP A 150 -7.10 -4.85 9.90
C ASP A 150 -7.97 -4.57 8.67
N ILE A 151 -9.08 -5.31 8.54
CA ILE A 151 -10.00 -5.15 7.39
C ILE A 151 -10.62 -3.74 7.34
N SER A 152 -10.73 -3.05 8.48
CA SER A 152 -11.18 -1.65 8.55
C SER A 152 -10.17 -0.65 7.97
N ILE A 153 -8.92 -1.10 7.74
CA ILE A 153 -7.88 -0.36 7.03
C ILE A 153 -7.71 -0.89 5.61
N LEU A 154 -7.48 -2.19 5.42
CA LEU A 154 -7.09 -2.78 4.14
C LEU A 154 -8.12 -2.49 3.04
N LEU A 155 -9.40 -2.73 3.32
CA LEU A 155 -10.43 -2.59 2.31
C LEU A 155 -10.69 -1.11 1.98
N PRO A 156 -10.90 -0.19 2.95
CA PRO A 156 -10.98 1.23 2.66
C PRO A 156 -9.72 1.80 1.97
N PHE A 157 -8.52 1.31 2.30
CA PHE A 157 -7.29 1.70 1.61
C PHE A 157 -7.33 1.32 0.13
N CYS A 158 -7.61 0.05 -0.19
CA CYS A 158 -7.76 -0.42 -1.57
C CYS A 158 -8.79 0.44 -2.33
N MET A 159 -9.89 0.74 -1.66
CA MET A 159 -11.02 1.46 -2.23
C MET A 159 -10.78 2.95 -2.45
N SER A 160 -9.96 3.59 -1.61
CA SER A 160 -9.66 5.03 -1.67
C SER A 160 -8.44 5.37 -2.53
N HIS A 161 -7.66 4.37 -2.94
CA HIS A 161 -6.43 4.55 -3.72
C HIS A 161 -6.47 3.88 -5.10
N HIS A 162 -7.47 3.05 -5.38
CA HIS A 162 -7.72 2.53 -6.71
C HIS A 162 -8.50 3.54 -7.56
N ASP A 163 -8.01 3.81 -8.77
CA ASP A 163 -8.72 4.58 -9.80
C ASP A 163 -9.22 3.62 -10.89
N PRO A 164 -10.54 3.36 -10.96
CA PRO A 164 -11.12 2.38 -11.89
C PRO A 164 -10.92 2.78 -13.35
N ARG A 165 -10.62 4.04 -13.64
CA ARG A 165 -10.34 4.52 -15.01
C ARG A 165 -8.96 4.10 -15.51
N THR A 166 -8.06 3.73 -14.60
CA THR A 166 -6.65 3.47 -14.93
C THR A 166 -6.28 1.99 -14.99
N SER A 167 -7.15 1.10 -14.53
CA SER A 167 -6.94 -0.34 -14.65
C SER A 167 -8.26 -1.08 -14.54
N GLN A 168 -8.64 -1.79 -15.61
CA GLN A 168 -9.78 -2.71 -15.62
C GLN A 168 -9.50 -4.04 -14.92
N PHE A 169 -8.23 -4.31 -14.57
CA PHE A 169 -7.79 -5.59 -14.01
C PHE A 169 -7.85 -5.64 -12.48
N TRP A 170 -8.49 -4.66 -11.84
CA TRP A 170 -8.72 -4.72 -10.41
C TRP A 170 -9.79 -5.79 -10.11
N PRO A 171 -9.63 -6.63 -9.07
CA PRO A 171 -10.63 -7.61 -8.73
C PRO A 171 -12.00 -6.94 -8.50
N PRO A 172 -13.11 -7.56 -8.94
CA PRO A 172 -14.44 -7.05 -8.65
C PRO A 172 -14.65 -7.02 -7.14
N ILE A 173 -15.18 -5.91 -6.64
CA ILE A 173 -15.56 -5.78 -5.24
C ILE A 173 -16.99 -6.29 -5.11
N THR A 174 -17.22 -7.21 -4.16
CA THR A 174 -18.54 -7.78 -3.93
C THR A 174 -19.51 -6.73 -3.39
N ALA A 175 -20.81 -6.94 -3.63
CA ALA A 175 -21.86 -6.06 -3.10
C ALA A 175 -21.78 -5.94 -1.58
N ASP A 176 -21.49 -7.05 -0.88
CA ASP A 176 -21.34 -7.08 0.57
C ASP A 176 -20.18 -6.20 1.05
N ALA A 177 -19.03 -6.25 0.36
CA ALA A 177 -17.89 -5.41 0.68
C ALA A 177 -18.19 -3.92 0.43
N ILE A 178 -18.96 -3.60 -0.61
CA ILE A 178 -19.44 -2.23 -0.86
C ILE A 178 -20.40 -1.78 0.26
N ALA A 179 -21.34 -2.63 0.65
CA ALA A 179 -22.32 -2.34 1.70
C ALA A 179 -21.66 -2.16 3.08
N ALA A 180 -20.58 -2.89 3.38
CA ALA A 180 -19.82 -2.77 4.63
C ALA A 180 -18.94 -1.51 4.68
N MET A 181 -18.63 -0.88 3.54
CA MET A 181 -17.67 0.24 3.46
C MET A 181 -17.95 1.39 4.43
N PRO A 182 -19.20 1.88 4.58
CA PRO A 182 -19.47 2.99 5.48
C PRO A 182 -19.11 2.68 6.93
N GLU A 183 -19.31 1.44 7.38
CA GLU A 183 -19.01 1.03 8.76
C GLU A 183 -17.49 0.87 8.96
N LEU A 184 -16.80 0.25 8.00
CA LEU A 184 -15.34 0.11 8.06
C LEU A 184 -14.64 1.47 8.10
N VAL A 185 -15.15 2.45 7.35
CA VAL A 185 -14.60 3.81 7.29
C VAL A 185 -14.79 4.56 8.62
N LYS A 186 -15.84 4.26 9.40
CA LYS A 186 -16.08 4.88 10.72
C LYS A 186 -15.05 4.47 11.77
N ALA A 187 -14.35 3.34 11.59
CA ALA A 187 -13.28 2.95 12.50
C ALA A 187 -12.12 3.96 12.49
N HIS A 188 -11.88 4.62 11.34
CA HIS A 188 -10.78 5.57 11.13
C HIS A 188 -11.26 6.82 10.36
N PRO A 189 -12.23 7.58 10.87
CA PRO A 189 -12.99 8.55 10.07
C PRO A 189 -12.15 9.73 9.59
N ASN A 190 -11.05 10.01 10.28
CA ASN A 190 -10.24 11.21 10.07
C ASN A 190 -9.06 11.03 9.12
N ILE A 191 -8.66 9.80 8.78
CA ILE A 191 -7.49 9.55 7.93
C ILE A 191 -7.86 9.53 6.43
N TRP A 192 -9.08 9.11 6.09
CA TRP A 192 -9.48 8.91 4.69
C TRP A 192 -9.62 10.21 3.89
N LYS A 193 -9.66 11.37 4.56
CA LYS A 193 -9.65 12.68 3.90
C LYS A 193 -8.32 13.00 3.21
N PHE A 194 -7.23 12.30 3.56
CA PHE A 194 -5.93 12.45 2.90
C PHE A 194 -5.75 11.50 1.71
N ALA A 195 -6.62 10.48 1.59
CA ALA A 195 -6.56 9.56 0.47
C ALA A 195 -7.00 10.26 -0.84
N PRO A 196 -6.60 9.73 -2.02
CA PRO A 196 -6.97 10.32 -3.32
C PRO A 196 -8.48 10.36 -3.57
N PHE A 197 -9.21 9.33 -3.13
CA PHE A 197 -10.65 9.19 -3.32
C PHE A 197 -11.34 8.88 -2.00
N ASN A 198 -12.61 9.28 -1.88
CA ASN A 198 -13.46 8.84 -0.79
C ASN A 198 -13.72 7.32 -0.93
N PRO A 199 -13.46 6.50 0.10
CA PRO A 199 -13.60 5.04 0.01
C PRO A 199 -15.04 4.57 -0.31
N VAL A 200 -16.05 5.33 0.16
CA VAL A 200 -17.48 5.03 -0.02
C VAL A 200 -17.99 5.55 -1.36
N THR A 201 -17.83 6.85 -1.62
CA THR A 201 -18.46 7.50 -2.79
C THR A 201 -17.61 7.44 -4.06
N LYS A 202 -16.32 7.09 -3.94
CA LYS A 202 -15.32 7.13 -5.02
C LYS A 202 -15.03 8.51 -5.60
N ALA A 203 -15.65 9.55 -5.06
CA ALA A 203 -15.36 10.92 -5.47
C ALA A 203 -13.90 11.27 -5.11
N ALA A 204 -13.24 12.01 -5.99
CA ALA A 204 -11.91 12.55 -5.68
C ALA A 204 -12.00 13.46 -4.45
N ASN A 205 -11.11 13.24 -3.48
CA ASN A 205 -10.99 14.15 -2.35
C ASN A 205 -10.34 15.44 -2.85
N LYS A 206 -10.94 16.58 -2.54
CA LYS A 206 -10.32 17.87 -2.78
C LYS A 206 -9.13 17.97 -1.83
N SER A 207 -7.93 17.98 -2.40
CA SER A 207 -6.69 18.11 -1.63
C SER A 207 -6.74 19.38 -0.77
N PHE A 208 -6.18 19.31 0.44
CA PHE A 208 -5.94 20.46 1.32
C PHE A 208 -5.18 21.58 0.60
#